data_AF-A0A9X9XA07-F1
#
_entry.id   AF-A0A9X9XA07-F1
#
_cell.length_a   1.000
_cell.length_b   1.000
_cell.length_c   1.000
_cell.angle_alpha   90.00
_cell.angle_beta   90.00
_cell.angle_gamma   90.00
#
_symmetry.space_group_name_H-M   'P 1'
#
loop_
_entity.id
_entity.type
_entity.pdbx_description
1 polymer ?
#
loop_
_entity_poly.entity_id
_entity_poly.type
_entity_poly.pdbx_seq_one_letter_code
_entity_poly.pdbx_strand_id
1 'polypeptide(L)'
;MAEVLQGLVDKLTIPGLPGWVALVLLVAIAVSVLAFLAMPFSVFGVKSRLEAVEAELADLRTEIRALIRQPGSALPPRAAVDDDWVAPPPRGGYRAPEVEPRLTPPVPPPAARPARAARSEPRLDWPGTKGG
;
A
#
# COMPACT_ATOMS: atom_id res chain seq x y z
N MET A 1 -16.08 -38.25 5.39
CA MET A 1 -15.75 -36.84 5.69
C MET A 1 -16.95 -36.08 6.25
N ALA A 2 -18.13 -36.16 5.63
CA ALA A 2 -19.36 -35.52 6.12
C ALA A 2 -19.77 -35.98 7.55
N GLU A 3 -19.67 -37.28 7.86
CA GLU A 3 -19.97 -37.79 9.21
C GLU A 3 -19.05 -37.21 10.30
N VAL A 4 -17.77 -36.98 9.98
CA VAL A 4 -16.81 -36.40 10.93
C VAL A 4 -17.19 -34.94 11.23
N LEU A 5 -17.54 -34.17 10.19
CA LEU A 5 -18.00 -32.79 10.34
C LEU A 5 -19.29 -32.72 11.16
N GLN A 6 -20.24 -33.63 10.93
CA GLN A 6 -21.47 -33.73 11.71
C GLN A 6 -21.18 -34.04 13.19
N GLY A 7 -20.30 -35.00 13.46
CA GLY A 7 -19.89 -35.33 14.83
C GLY A 7 -19.16 -34.19 15.56
N LEU A 8 -18.47 -33.30 14.84
CA LEU A 8 -17.92 -32.07 15.42
C LEU A 8 -19.02 -31.03 15.68
N VAL A 9 -19.96 -30.83 14.76
CA VAL A 9 -21.08 -29.90 14.92
C VAL A 9 -21.95 -30.27 16.12
N ASP A 10 -22.22 -31.57 16.33
CA ASP A 10 -22.99 -32.05 17.48
C ASP A 10 -22.28 -31.74 18.81
N LYS A 11 -20.94 -31.87 18.85
CA LYS A 11 -20.13 -31.52 20.03
C LYS A 11 -20.07 -30.02 20.31
N LEU A 12 -20.19 -29.18 19.27
CA LEU A 12 -20.20 -27.72 19.38
C LEU A 12 -21.62 -27.16 19.58
N THR A 13 -22.65 -27.99 19.53
CA THR A 13 -24.02 -27.56 19.72
C THR A 13 -24.30 -27.32 21.20
N ILE A 14 -24.56 -26.07 21.55
CA ILE A 14 -24.96 -25.66 22.90
C ILE A 14 -26.49 -25.80 22.99
N PRO A 15 -27.05 -26.50 24.00
CA PRO A 15 -28.49 -26.66 24.14
C PRO A 15 -29.15 -25.27 24.32
N GLY A 16 -30.03 -24.90 23.38
CA GLY A 16 -30.70 -23.60 23.34
C GLY A 16 -30.24 -22.66 22.22
N LEU A 17 -29.19 -22.99 21.46
CA LEU A 17 -28.73 -22.21 20.30
C LEU A 17 -29.08 -22.90 18.97
N PRO A 18 -29.36 -22.13 17.89
CA PRO A 18 -29.63 -22.70 16.57
C PRO A 18 -28.46 -23.54 16.05
N GLY A 19 -28.74 -24.67 15.40
CA GLY A 19 -27.70 -25.60 14.89
C GLY A 19 -26.71 -24.98 13.89
N TRP A 20 -27.07 -23.89 13.21
CA TRP A 20 -26.14 -23.16 12.33
C TRP A 20 -25.01 -22.44 13.09
N VAL A 21 -25.21 -22.13 14.38
CA VAL A 21 -24.22 -21.46 15.22
C VAL A 21 -23.01 -22.36 15.44
N ALA A 22 -23.20 -23.66 15.65
CA ALA A 22 -22.12 -24.63 15.77
C ALA A 22 -21.26 -24.68 14.50
N LEU A 23 -21.87 -24.57 13.32
CA LEU A 23 -21.15 -24.51 12.05
C LEU A 23 -20.33 -23.21 11.93
N VAL A 24 -20.91 -22.06 12.28
CA VAL A 24 -20.18 -20.77 12.29
C VAL A 24 -19.01 -20.81 13.28
N LEU A 25 -19.21 -21.37 14.47
CA LEU A 25 -18.17 -21.53 15.48
C LEU A 25 -17.04 -22.44 14.99
N LEU A 26 -17.39 -23.55 14.34
CA LEU A 26 -16.42 -24.46 13.73
C LEU A 26 -15.58 -23.77 12.66
N VAL A 27 -16.20 -22.95 11.80
CA VAL A 27 -15.50 -22.12 10.81
C VAL A 27 -14.58 -21.11 11.48
N ALA A 28 -15.05 -20.41 12.52
CA ALA A 28 -14.26 -19.43 13.26
C ALA A 28 -13.03 -20.06 13.93
N ILE A 29 -13.18 -21.26 14.51
CA ILE A 29 -12.07 -22.04 15.09
C ILE A 29 -11.09 -22.45 13.99
N ALA A 30 -11.58 -22.98 12.87
CA ALA A 30 -10.74 -23.39 11.74
C ALA A 30 -9.92 -22.21 11.19
N VAL A 31 -10.54 -21.05 11.00
CA VAL A 31 -9.86 -19.82 10.58
C VAL A 31 -8.84 -19.37 11.62
N SER A 32 -9.17 -19.44 12.91
CA SER A 32 -8.25 -19.08 14.00
C SER A 32 -7.02 -19.98 14.03
N VAL A 33 -7.19 -21.30 13.88
CA VAL A 33 -6.08 -22.26 13.78
C VAL A 33 -5.23 -21.95 12.55
N LEU A 34 -5.86 -21.68 11.40
CA LEU A 34 -5.16 -21.34 10.17
C LEU A 34 -4.38 -20.01 10.32
N ALA A 35 -4.95 -19.03 11.02
CA ALA A 35 -4.29 -17.77 11.35
C ALA A 35 -3.12 -17.96 12.32
N PHE A 36 -3.25 -18.84 13.32
CA PHE A 36 -2.16 -19.22 14.21
C PHE A 36 -1.03 -19.94 13.47
N LEU A 37 -1.36 -20.79 12.50
CA LEU A 37 -0.39 -21.42 11.61
C LEU A 37 0.25 -20.41 10.65
N ALA A 38 -0.50 -19.39 10.20
CA ALA A 38 0.00 -18.30 9.39
C ALA A 38 0.81 -17.27 10.20
N MET A 39 0.60 -17.17 11.52
CA MET A 39 1.29 -16.25 12.42
C MET A 39 2.82 -16.37 12.34
N PRO A 40 3.46 -17.55 12.40
CA PRO A 40 4.91 -17.65 12.19
C PRO A 40 5.31 -17.12 10.82
N PHE A 41 4.54 -17.41 9.76
CA PHE A 41 4.84 -16.88 8.42
C PHE A 41 4.62 -15.36 8.31
N SER A 42 3.66 -14.80 9.03
CA SER A 42 3.43 -13.35 9.10
C SER A 42 4.51 -12.64 9.91
N VAL A 43 4.99 -13.26 11.00
CA VAL A 43 6.04 -12.71 11.88
C VAL A 43 7.41 -12.82 11.21
N PHE A 44 7.73 -13.93 10.55
CA PHE A 44 9.00 -14.09 9.85
C PHE A 44 9.01 -13.42 8.47
N GLY A 45 7.87 -13.41 7.76
CA GLY A 45 7.76 -12.83 6.42
C GLY A 45 7.85 -11.31 6.40
N VAL A 46 7.11 -10.61 7.26
CA VAL A 46 7.15 -9.13 7.28
C VAL A 46 8.42 -8.61 7.93
N LYS A 47 8.90 -9.25 9.01
CA LYS A 47 10.13 -8.84 9.70
C LYS A 47 11.37 -9.01 8.83
N SER A 48 11.56 -10.16 8.18
CA SER A 48 12.71 -10.37 7.30
C SER A 48 12.70 -9.43 6.09
N ARG A 49 11.51 -9.11 5.54
CA ARG A 49 11.38 -8.14 4.46
C ARG A 49 11.68 -6.72 4.92
N LEU A 50 11.25 -6.35 6.14
CA LEU A 50 11.62 -5.07 6.74
C LEU A 50 13.13 -4.98 6.98
N GLU A 51 13.74 -6.04 7.53
CA GLU A 51 15.19 -6.11 7.77
C GLU A 51 15.98 -6.00 6.45
N ALA A 52 15.53 -6.68 5.39
CA ALA A 52 16.13 -6.55 4.05
C ALA A 52 16.00 -5.11 3.50
N VAL A 53 14.82 -4.52 3.60
CA VAL A 53 14.57 -3.13 3.15
C VAL A 53 15.37 -2.12 3.99
N GLU A 54 15.54 -2.34 5.30
CA GLU A 54 16.34 -1.49 6.17
C GLU A 54 17.83 -1.56 5.81
N ALA A 55 18.33 -2.76 5.50
CA ALA A 55 19.70 -2.95 5.00
C ALA A 55 19.90 -2.22 3.66
N GLU A 56 18.97 -2.38 2.71
CA GLU A 56 19.01 -1.68 1.41
C GLU A 56 18.96 -0.15 1.57
N LEU A 57 18.11 0.36 2.47
CA LEU A 57 18.03 1.79 2.77
C LEU A 57 19.32 2.34 3.39
N ALA A 58 19.97 1.56 4.27
CA ALA A 58 21.24 1.95 4.86
C ALA A 58 22.34 2.03 3.79
N ASP A 59 22.36 1.09 2.85
CA ASP A 59 23.31 1.06 1.75
C ASP A 59 23.12 2.26 0.80
N LEU A 60 21.89 2.49 0.32
CA LEU A 60 21.54 3.64 -0.53
C LEU A 60 21.85 4.98 0.15
N ARG A 61 21.60 5.10 1.46
CA ARG A 61 21.94 6.32 2.21
C ARG A 61 23.44 6.56 2.27
N THR A 62 24.23 5.49 2.31
CA THR A 62 25.69 5.55 2.31
C THR A 62 26.21 5.93 0.93
N GLU A 63 25.64 5.36 -0.13
CA GLU A 63 25.92 5.69 -1.52
C GLU A 63 25.62 7.16 -1.83
N ILE A 64 24.43 7.66 -1.47
CA ILE A 64 24.08 9.08 -1.67
C ILE A 64 25.04 9.99 -0.92
N ARG A 65 25.41 9.64 0.32
CA ARG A 65 26.38 10.42 1.10
C ARG A 65 27.76 10.42 0.43
N ALA A 66 28.16 9.31 -0.17
CA ALA A 66 29.40 9.21 -0.95
C ALA A 66 29.34 10.10 -2.21
N LEU A 67 28.24 10.03 -2.96
CA LEU A 67 28.02 10.85 -4.16
C LEU A 67 28.02 12.36 -3.87
N ILE A 68 27.41 12.79 -2.76
CA ILE A 68 27.41 14.19 -2.33
C ILE A 68 28.82 14.65 -1.93
N ARG A 69 29.59 13.78 -1.27
CA ARG A 69 30.94 14.10 -0.80
C ARG A 69 31.99 14.04 -1.91
N GLN A 70 31.69 13.41 -3.04
CA GLN A 70 32.57 13.37 -4.19
C GLN A 70 32.57 14.74 -4.88
N PRO A 71 33.62 15.56 -4.69
CA PRO A 71 33.67 16.89 -5.29
C PRO A 71 33.96 16.68 -6.78
N GLY A 72 32.97 16.94 -7.63
CA GLY A 72 33.05 16.70 -9.08
C GLY A 72 31.95 15.81 -9.65
N SER A 73 31.01 15.28 -8.83
CA SER A 73 29.73 14.74 -9.34
C SER A 73 28.79 15.89 -9.74
N ALA A 74 29.29 16.80 -10.58
CA ALA A 74 28.40 17.47 -11.49
C ALA A 74 27.68 16.33 -12.22
N LEU A 75 26.37 16.20 -11.98
CA LEU A 75 25.46 15.54 -12.91
C LEU A 75 25.99 15.92 -14.30
N PRO A 76 26.39 14.96 -15.17
CA PRO A 76 26.89 15.35 -16.48
C PRO A 76 25.87 16.36 -17.01
N PRO A 77 26.29 17.57 -17.44
CA PRO A 77 25.36 18.54 -17.99
C PRO A 77 24.51 17.72 -18.93
N ARG A 78 23.20 17.61 -18.65
CA ARG A 78 22.28 16.76 -19.43
C ARG A 78 22.70 16.98 -20.86
N ALA A 79 23.33 15.97 -21.48
CA ALA A 79 24.15 16.21 -22.67
C ALA A 79 23.32 17.11 -23.55
N ALA A 80 23.82 18.33 -23.81
CA ALA A 80 23.16 19.23 -24.73
C ALA A 80 22.93 18.34 -25.93
N VAL A 81 21.65 18.02 -26.20
CA VAL A 81 21.29 17.17 -27.32
C VAL A 81 21.86 17.94 -28.48
N ASP A 82 22.98 17.47 -29.03
CA ASP A 82 23.59 18.08 -30.20
C ASP A 82 22.44 18.29 -31.19
N ASP A 83 22.33 19.50 -31.72
CA ASP A 83 21.31 20.01 -32.64
C ASP A 83 21.31 19.28 -34.00
N ASP A 84 21.52 17.96 -33.98
CA ASP A 84 21.45 17.03 -35.10
C ASP A 84 20.40 15.93 -34.86
N TRP A 85 19.38 16.25 -34.05
CA TRP A 85 18.16 15.46 -34.02
C TRP A 85 17.39 15.67 -35.34
N VAL A 86 17.64 14.80 -36.31
CA VAL A 86 16.78 14.69 -37.50
C VAL A 86 15.45 14.11 -37.04
N ALA A 87 14.43 14.98 -36.97
CA ALA A 87 13.08 14.55 -36.67
C ALA A 87 12.64 13.51 -37.72
N PRO A 88 12.24 12.28 -37.32
CA PRO A 88 11.72 11.31 -38.26
C PRO A 88 10.47 11.87 -38.96
N PRO A 89 10.26 11.59 -40.26
CA PRO A 89 9.15 12.16 -41.00
C PRO A 89 7.83 11.90 -40.26
N PRO A 90 6.93 12.89 -40.17
CA PRO A 90 5.67 12.72 -39.46
C PRO A 90 4.94 11.56 -40.12
N ARG A 91 4.82 10.44 -39.39
CA ARG A 91 3.91 9.38 -39.80
C ARG A 91 2.52 10.01 -39.84
N GLY A 92 2.01 10.17 -41.06
CA GLY A 92 0.69 10.71 -41.30
C GLY A 92 -0.34 10.02 -40.42
N GLY A 93 -1.12 10.84 -39.71
CA GLY A 93 -2.39 10.46 -39.11
C GLY A 93 -2.30 9.55 -37.89
N TYR A 94 -1.92 10.10 -36.74
CA TYR A 94 -2.75 9.79 -35.57
C TYR A 94 -4.10 10.45 -35.82
N ARG A 95 -5.03 9.69 -36.39
CA ARG A 95 -6.46 9.98 -36.31
C ARG A 95 -6.73 10.18 -34.82
N ALA A 96 -7.07 11.41 -34.42
CA ALA A 96 -7.66 11.64 -33.12
C ALA A 96 -8.78 10.59 -32.98
N PRO A 97 -8.82 9.78 -31.90
CA PRO A 97 -9.96 8.92 -31.69
C PRO A 97 -11.17 9.84 -31.72
N GLU A 98 -12.02 9.60 -32.72
CA GLU A 98 -13.32 10.22 -32.87
C GLU A 98 -13.97 10.12 -31.49
N VAL A 99 -14.16 11.26 -30.83
CA VAL A 99 -14.84 11.30 -29.54
C VAL A 99 -16.29 10.97 -29.87
N GLU A 100 -16.61 9.68 -29.93
CA GLU A 100 -17.98 9.24 -29.72
C GLU A 100 -18.43 9.92 -28.43
N PRO A 101 -19.56 10.66 -28.44
CA PRO A 101 -20.08 11.26 -27.23
C PRO A 101 -20.43 10.12 -26.28
N ARG A 102 -19.52 9.80 -25.38
CA ARG A 102 -19.81 8.93 -24.26
C ARG A 102 -20.95 9.63 -23.53
N LEU A 103 -22.14 9.03 -23.60
CA LEU A 103 -23.24 9.30 -22.70
C LEU A 103 -22.82 8.82 -21.30
N THR A 104 -21.83 9.49 -20.72
CA THR A 104 -21.50 9.35 -19.31
C THR A 104 -22.66 9.96 -18.53
N PRO A 105 -23.34 9.19 -17.65
CA PRO A 105 -24.29 9.78 -16.72
C PRO A 105 -23.58 10.86 -15.90
N PRO A 106 -24.29 11.92 -15.46
CA PRO A 106 -23.69 12.98 -14.68
C PRO A 106 -23.04 12.36 -13.44
N VAL A 107 -21.73 12.58 -13.30
CA VAL A 107 -20.99 12.18 -12.10
C VAL A 107 -21.67 12.88 -10.92
N PRO A 108 -22.19 12.12 -9.93
CA PRO A 108 -22.78 12.74 -8.75
C PRO A 108 -21.74 13.63 -8.07
N PRO A 109 -22.13 14.80 -7.53
CA PRO A 109 -21.19 15.69 -6.86
C PRO A 109 -20.47 14.92 -5.75
N PRO A 110 -19.16 15.17 -5.55
CA PRO A 110 -18.42 14.54 -4.47
C PRO A 110 -19.14 14.81 -3.15
N ALA A 111 -19.31 13.76 -2.33
CA ALA A 111 -19.88 13.90 -1.00
C ALA A 111 -19.17 15.05 -0.27
N ALA A 112 -19.94 16.01 0.24
CA ALA A 112 -19.40 17.09 1.04
C ALA A 112 -18.64 16.47 2.21
N ARG A 113 -17.31 16.58 2.18
CA ARG A 113 -16.49 16.17 3.33
C ARG A 113 -16.99 16.99 4.51
N PRO A 114 -17.33 16.38 5.66
CA PRO A 114 -17.63 17.15 6.85
C PRO A 114 -16.47 18.10 7.09
N ALA A 115 -16.79 19.38 7.31
CA ALA A 115 -15.80 20.38 7.68
C ALA A 115 -14.94 19.75 8.77
N ARG A 116 -13.63 19.63 8.50
CA ARG A 116 -12.66 19.06 9.42
C ARG A 116 -12.86 19.80 10.74
N ALA A 117 -13.49 19.14 11.71
CA ALA A 117 -13.54 19.64 13.08
C ALA A 117 -12.10 20.03 13.40
N ALA A 118 -11.88 21.30 13.75
CA ALA A 118 -10.57 21.83 14.03
C ALA A 118 -9.95 20.90 15.07
N ARG A 119 -9.06 20.03 14.59
CA ARG A 119 -8.36 19.08 15.43
C ARG A 119 -7.59 19.96 16.39
N SER A 120 -7.95 19.90 17.67
CA SER A 120 -7.16 20.43 18.76
C SER A 120 -5.90 19.57 18.86
N GLU A 121 -4.98 19.75 17.93
CA GLU A 121 -3.61 19.30 18.12
C GLU A 121 -3.05 20.15 19.26
N PRO A 122 -2.59 19.54 20.37
CA PRO A 122 -1.86 20.27 21.38
C PRO A 122 -0.65 20.89 20.68
N ARG A 123 -0.56 22.23 20.68
CA ARG A 123 0.64 22.92 20.21
C ARG A 123 1.78 22.49 21.13
N LEU A 124 2.67 21.66 20.58
CA LEU A 124 3.90 21.29 21.24
C LEU A 124 4.82 22.52 21.15
N ASP A 125 4.78 23.37 22.18
CA ASP A 125 5.68 24.51 22.30
C ASP A 125 7.10 23.98 22.51
N TRP A 126 7.89 23.92 21.44
CA TRP A 126 9.30 23.58 21.54
C TRP A 126 10.08 24.78 22.07
N PRO A 127 10.81 24.67 23.20
CA PRO A 127 11.50 25.81 23.77
C PRO A 127 12.75 26.17 22.96
N GLY A 128 12.67 27.31 22.26
CA GLY A 128 13.77 28.26 22.12
C GLY A 128 14.67 28.14 20.90
N THR A 129 14.29 28.80 19.81
CA THR A 129 15.28 29.43 18.92
C THR A 129 15.37 30.91 19.29
N LYS A 130 16.16 31.26 20.31
CA LYS A 130 16.59 32.65 20.46
C LYS A 130 17.73 32.88 19.48
N GLY A 131 17.45 33.63 18.43
CA GLY A 131 18.47 34.27 17.61
C GLY A 131 19.27 35.26 18.44
N GLY A 132 20.57 35.28 18.18
CA GLY A 132 21.50 36.35 18.46
C GLY A 132 22.26 36.62 17.18
#